data_AF-A0A9P9XTT6-F1
#
_entry.id   AF-A0A9P9XTT6-F1
#
_cell.length_a   1.000
_cell.length_b   1.000
_cell.length_c   1.000
_cell.angle_alpha   90.00
_cell.angle_beta   90.00
_cell.angle_gamma   90.00
#
_symmetry.space_group_name_H-M   'P 1'
#
loop_
_entity.id
_entity.type
_entity.pdbx_description
1 polymer ?
#
loop_
_entity_poly.entity_id
_entity_poly.type
_entity_poly.pdbx_seq_one_letter_code
_entity_poly.pdbx_strand_id
1 'polypeptide(L)'
;MVFPGRFSTGCMRCRQRKVKCDEGKPSCRRCYIYGKECPGYTDQFHFRHELTASSFKKSATTQRRKNSPISTASVKLTNSNKKKVEKDSSTSTSKGSPSSACVPVWSPTTPVATTLSISTDDISLCYFVHRFVTPAGLDGFPGHLTFLPTLYDKHQDDGGVLELATKSVAKMAVYNKFGGDDFRFQSYQAYGKAIRSLQNAIQDETQVMDDKVLAAVLLLCTLKDVSGEGVGDPSEHAAGLYYLLERRGVEQLATRRGVELFLLSLIRLQVYSFLREDDTYSDPGGLTSALGAFDPLIRAMFMMTRVLSLRNTLSKYVPMGILPGQPWKQPVLDINDEGHETVIQECLHALQDFDTWDMEAASYWQNTFQGRTLPTRLGEVGTSMTYCDQQTACTIILIRSARLILVLSLLIYHDLATVPVGNLEAWVQWVPVLQNDLHCTIDDILACVPFALGDVDQDGKPRTMSYDGAGAIIIIQPLRLVTWCIYAKPEQHQIARNILGRINAAIGIRAAVSWHNAALHSDGEQLAEWQPDVCEGKGGWTREVTFVSELS
;
A
#
# COMPACT_ATOMS: atom_id res chain seq x y z
N MET A 1 -43.22 7.04 -27.80
CA MET A 1 -43.18 7.94 -26.63
C MET A 1 -43.16 9.39 -27.13
N VAL A 2 -43.65 10.35 -26.34
CA VAL A 2 -43.39 11.78 -26.61
C VAL A 2 -42.04 12.12 -26.01
N PHE A 3 -41.10 12.63 -26.82
CA PHE A 3 -39.82 13.13 -26.29
C PHE A 3 -40.09 14.37 -25.42
N PRO A 4 -39.67 14.41 -24.15
CA PRO A 4 -39.60 15.66 -23.42
C PRO A 4 -38.56 16.56 -24.11
N GLY A 5 -38.91 17.82 -24.35
CA GLY A 5 -38.03 18.77 -25.03
C GLY A 5 -36.70 19.00 -24.30
N ARG A 6 -35.69 19.44 -25.06
CA ARG A 6 -34.32 19.71 -24.56
C ARG A 6 -34.37 20.51 -23.25
N PHE A 7 -33.72 19.99 -22.21
CA PHE A 7 -33.70 20.62 -20.89
C PHE A 7 -33.13 22.04 -20.95
N SER A 8 -33.64 22.95 -20.10
CA SER A 8 -33.19 24.34 -20.08
C SER A 8 -31.75 24.46 -19.60
N THR A 9 -30.90 25.01 -20.48
CA THR A 9 -29.48 25.31 -20.30
C THR A 9 -29.20 26.53 -19.41
N GLY A 10 -30.23 27.19 -18.87
CA GLY A 10 -30.10 28.37 -18.03
C GLY A 10 -29.51 28.09 -16.64
N CYS A 11 -28.94 29.13 -16.02
CA CYS A 11 -28.35 29.03 -14.67
C CYS A 11 -29.39 28.60 -13.62
N MET A 12 -28.94 27.98 -12.53
CA MET A 12 -29.85 27.34 -11.57
C MET A 12 -30.86 28.32 -10.94
N ARG A 13 -30.47 29.57 -10.67
CA ARG A 13 -31.42 30.57 -10.14
C ARG A 13 -32.42 31.08 -11.19
N CYS A 14 -32.06 31.13 -12.48
CA CYS A 14 -33.04 31.41 -13.54
C CYS A 14 -34.02 30.25 -13.74
N ARG A 15 -33.53 28.99 -13.67
CA ARG A 15 -34.38 27.78 -13.68
C ARG A 15 -35.39 27.80 -12.51
N GLN A 16 -34.92 28.05 -11.28
CA GLN A 16 -35.78 28.18 -10.09
C GLN A 16 -36.82 29.31 -10.24
N ARG A 17 -36.40 30.49 -10.70
CA ARG A 17 -37.29 31.65 -10.92
C ARG A 17 -38.19 31.52 -12.16
N LYS A 18 -38.08 30.43 -12.94
CA LYS A 18 -38.81 30.18 -14.19
C LYS A 18 -38.68 31.32 -15.23
N VAL A 19 -37.55 32.03 -15.23
CA VAL A 19 -37.26 33.10 -16.20
C VAL A 19 -36.23 32.62 -17.23
N LYS A 20 -36.35 33.09 -18.48
CA LYS A 20 -35.35 32.79 -19.51
C LYS A 20 -34.00 33.36 -19.09
N CYS A 21 -33.00 32.49 -19.01
CA CYS A 21 -31.62 32.88 -18.76
C CYS A 21 -31.01 33.50 -20.03
N ASP A 22 -30.07 34.42 -19.86
CA ASP A 22 -29.28 35.02 -20.94
C ASP A 22 -27.93 34.29 -21.18
N GLU A 23 -27.65 33.22 -20.42
CA GLU A 23 -26.55 32.25 -20.60
C GLU A 23 -25.11 32.83 -20.59
N GLY A 24 -24.95 34.11 -20.24
CA GLY A 24 -23.66 34.75 -20.03
C GLY A 24 -22.82 34.10 -18.93
N LYS A 25 -21.52 33.92 -19.20
CA LYS A 25 -20.48 33.49 -18.25
C LYS A 25 -19.58 34.69 -17.91
N PRO A 26 -19.05 34.81 -16.68
CA PRO A 26 -19.22 33.90 -15.53
C PRO A 26 -20.58 34.04 -14.83
N SER A 27 -21.32 35.13 -15.04
CA SER A 27 -22.65 35.34 -14.45
C SER A 27 -23.67 35.87 -15.47
N CYS A 28 -24.94 35.45 -15.33
CA CYS A 28 -26.00 35.96 -16.21
C CYS A 28 -26.51 37.34 -15.76
N ARG A 29 -26.86 38.18 -16.74
CA ARG A 29 -27.37 39.54 -16.54
C ARG A 29 -28.68 39.54 -15.75
N ARG A 30 -29.50 38.48 -15.83
CA ARG A 30 -30.71 38.29 -14.99
C ARG A 30 -30.44 37.97 -13.51
N CYS A 31 -29.24 37.51 -13.16
CA CYS A 31 -28.80 37.39 -11.76
C CYS A 31 -28.13 38.69 -11.28
N TYR A 32 -27.33 39.34 -12.14
CA TYR A 32 -26.72 40.65 -11.85
C TYR A 32 -27.78 41.72 -11.53
N ILE A 33 -28.77 41.92 -12.40
CA ILE A 33 -29.89 42.88 -12.19
C ILE A 33 -30.75 42.51 -10.95
N TYR A 34 -30.68 41.25 -10.50
CA TYR A 34 -31.39 40.77 -9.30
C TYR A 34 -30.54 40.85 -8.02
N GLY A 35 -29.32 41.39 -8.07
CA GLY A 35 -28.47 41.62 -6.89
C GLY A 35 -28.05 40.34 -6.16
N LYS A 36 -27.94 39.20 -6.86
CA LYS A 36 -27.52 37.92 -6.27
C LYS A 36 -26.59 37.15 -7.20
N GLU A 37 -25.43 36.72 -6.67
CA GLU A 37 -24.35 36.01 -7.37
C GLU A 37 -24.85 34.78 -8.14
N CYS A 38 -24.52 34.68 -9.43
CA CYS A 38 -25.05 33.61 -10.29
C CYS A 38 -24.43 32.25 -9.89
N PRO A 39 -25.22 31.23 -9.49
CA PRO A 39 -24.72 29.96 -8.96
C PRO A 39 -24.29 28.99 -10.09
N GLY A 40 -23.62 29.52 -11.11
CA GLY A 40 -23.21 28.77 -12.30
C GLY A 40 -24.35 28.14 -13.11
N TYR A 41 -23.93 27.29 -14.04
CA TYR A 41 -24.78 26.47 -14.91
C TYR A 41 -24.55 25.01 -14.53
N THR A 42 -25.61 24.23 -14.32
CA THR A 42 -25.46 22.78 -14.12
C THR A 42 -24.89 22.15 -15.37
N ASP A 43 -23.89 21.30 -15.20
CA ASP A 43 -23.41 20.45 -16.28
C ASP A 43 -24.49 19.44 -16.74
N GLN A 44 -24.33 18.87 -17.92
CA GLN A 44 -25.43 18.26 -18.67
C GLN A 44 -25.85 16.85 -18.17
N PHE A 45 -25.16 16.31 -17.17
CA PHE A 45 -25.39 14.95 -16.64
C PHE A 45 -26.31 14.92 -15.41
N HIS A 46 -27.62 15.03 -15.63
CA HIS A 46 -28.63 14.67 -14.62
C HIS A 46 -28.95 13.17 -14.71
N PHE A 47 -28.36 12.36 -13.82
CA PHE A 47 -28.79 10.97 -13.62
C PHE A 47 -30.27 10.95 -13.18
N ARG A 48 -31.09 10.13 -13.85
CA ARG A 48 -32.43 9.81 -13.36
C ARG A 48 -32.34 8.65 -12.39
N HIS A 49 -32.65 8.89 -11.11
CA HIS A 49 -33.16 7.81 -10.28
C HIS A 49 -34.54 7.41 -10.80
N GLU A 50 -34.66 6.19 -11.31
CA GLU A 50 -35.97 5.59 -11.55
C GLU A 50 -36.57 5.18 -10.21
N LEU A 51 -37.68 5.81 -9.82
CA LEU A 51 -38.44 5.41 -8.65
C LEU A 51 -39.08 4.05 -8.92
N THR A 52 -38.67 3.04 -8.15
CA THR A 52 -39.15 1.67 -8.29
C THR A 52 -40.67 1.59 -8.12
N ALA A 53 -41.33 0.83 -8.99
CA ALA A 53 -42.79 0.84 -9.13
C ALA A 53 -43.51 0.12 -7.99
N SER A 54 -43.62 0.76 -6.82
CA SER A 54 -44.23 0.17 -5.62
C SER A 54 -44.98 1.18 -4.72
N SER A 55 -45.83 2.05 -5.29
CA SER A 55 -46.89 2.75 -4.52
C SER A 55 -48.03 3.29 -5.39
N PHE A 56 -49.08 2.47 -5.57
CA PHE A 56 -50.40 2.95 -5.99
C PHE A 56 -51.15 3.53 -4.77
N LYS A 57 -51.27 4.86 -4.67
CA LYS A 57 -52.45 5.49 -4.03
C LYS A 57 -52.99 6.64 -4.88
N LYS A 58 -54.31 6.75 -4.90
CA LYS A 58 -55.09 7.58 -5.82
C LYS A 58 -55.20 9.02 -5.30
N SER A 59 -55.19 9.98 -6.21
CA SER A 59 -56.28 10.97 -6.26
C SER A 59 -56.48 11.44 -7.71
N ALA A 60 -57.67 11.95 -8.02
CA ALA A 60 -58.05 12.40 -9.36
C ALA A 60 -58.27 13.91 -9.37
N THR A 61 -58.20 14.54 -10.56
CA THR A 61 -59.23 15.47 -11.09
C THR A 61 -58.86 15.96 -12.50
N THR A 62 -59.51 15.32 -13.49
CA THR A 62 -60.29 15.93 -14.59
C THR A 62 -59.74 17.09 -15.47
N GLN A 63 -60.08 16.98 -16.78
CA GLN A 63 -60.02 17.97 -17.88
C GLN A 63 -58.74 18.00 -18.75
N ARG A 64 -58.74 18.09 -20.09
CA ARG A 64 -59.53 17.53 -21.24
C ARG A 64 -59.40 18.52 -22.44
N ARG A 65 -59.28 18.02 -23.69
CA ARG A 65 -59.21 18.75 -25.01
C ARG A 65 -57.80 19.28 -25.40
N LYS A 66 -57.43 19.40 -26.70
CA LYS A 66 -57.74 18.61 -27.94
C LYS A 66 -56.81 19.07 -29.11
N ASN A 67 -56.78 18.28 -30.19
CA ASN A 67 -56.45 18.64 -31.59
C ASN A 67 -55.00 18.89 -32.08
N SER A 68 -54.68 18.20 -33.19
CA SER A 68 -53.69 18.48 -34.27
C SER A 68 -54.21 19.60 -35.23
N PRO A 69 -53.57 20.04 -36.35
CA PRO A 69 -52.92 19.20 -37.41
C PRO A 69 -51.73 19.76 -38.25
N ILE A 70 -51.13 18.84 -39.03
CA ILE A 70 -50.65 18.88 -40.45
C ILE A 70 -50.12 20.20 -41.08
N SER A 71 -48.88 20.15 -41.60
CA SER A 71 -48.43 20.52 -42.99
C SER A 71 -46.91 20.28 -43.11
N THR A 72 -46.25 19.67 -44.12
CA THR A 72 -46.35 19.56 -45.61
C THR A 72 -45.68 20.69 -46.44
N ALA A 73 -44.36 20.60 -46.66
CA ALA A 73 -43.61 21.10 -47.84
C ALA A 73 -42.10 20.73 -47.71
N SER A 74 -41.22 20.89 -48.73
CA SER A 74 -41.21 20.31 -50.09
C SER A 74 -40.06 20.91 -50.94
N VAL A 75 -39.25 20.04 -51.56
CA VAL A 75 -38.67 20.20 -52.93
C VAL A 75 -37.37 21.05 -53.16
N LYS A 76 -36.52 20.49 -54.06
CA LYS A 76 -35.31 20.99 -54.77
C LYS A 76 -33.99 21.09 -53.97
N LEU A 77 -32.85 20.51 -54.38
CA LEU A 77 -32.17 20.20 -55.68
C LEU A 77 -31.28 21.33 -56.23
N THR A 78 -29.96 21.15 -56.08
CA THR A 78 -28.88 21.33 -57.10
C THR A 78 -27.57 20.72 -56.55
N ASN A 79 -26.49 20.54 -57.33
CA ASN A 79 -26.22 19.58 -58.43
C ASN A 79 -24.74 19.77 -58.88
N SER A 80 -24.10 18.76 -59.51
CA SER A 80 -22.78 18.83 -60.22
C SER A 80 -21.50 18.99 -59.34
N ASN A 81 -20.28 18.51 -59.73
CA ASN A 81 -19.83 17.72 -60.89
C ASN A 81 -18.42 17.07 -60.70
N LYS A 82 -18.16 15.89 -61.33
CA LYS A 82 -16.97 15.40 -62.12
C LYS A 82 -15.50 15.71 -61.68
N LYS A 83 -14.40 14.97 -62.00
CA LYS A 83 -14.00 13.78 -62.85
C LYS A 83 -13.37 12.69 -61.92
N LYS A 84 -12.61 11.62 -62.25
CA LYS A 84 -12.09 10.82 -63.42
C LYS A 84 -11.98 9.35 -62.86
N VAL A 85 -12.00 8.18 -63.52
CA VAL A 85 -11.40 7.60 -64.76
C VAL A 85 -9.86 7.45 -64.63
N GLU A 86 -9.24 6.27 -64.61
CA GLU A 86 -9.32 5.03 -65.45
C GLU A 86 -8.79 3.82 -64.61
N LYS A 87 -8.73 2.52 -64.98
CA LYS A 87 -8.95 1.77 -66.25
C LYS A 87 -9.47 0.31 -65.97
N ASP A 88 -9.01 -0.70 -66.73
CA ASP A 88 -9.54 -2.08 -66.91
C ASP A 88 -8.42 -3.14 -66.70
N SER A 89 -8.57 -4.48 -66.76
CA SER A 89 -9.40 -5.29 -67.68
C SER A 89 -9.44 -6.83 -67.42
N SER A 90 -10.56 -7.47 -67.81
CA SER A 90 -10.72 -8.89 -68.24
C SER A 90 -10.51 -10.01 -67.18
N THR A 91 -11.02 -11.25 -67.29
CA THR A 91 -11.73 -11.98 -68.38
C THR A 91 -12.95 -12.78 -67.83
N SER A 92 -13.87 -13.21 -68.72
CA SER A 92 -15.18 -13.83 -68.47
C SER A 92 -15.21 -15.37 -68.34
N THR A 93 -16.30 -15.92 -67.78
CA THR A 93 -17.06 -17.09 -68.30
C THR A 93 -18.52 -17.02 -67.78
N SER A 94 -19.49 -17.71 -68.40
CA SER A 94 -20.94 -17.46 -68.24
C SER A 94 -21.80 -18.70 -67.99
N LYS A 95 -22.97 -18.50 -67.33
CA LYS A 95 -24.33 -19.02 -67.68
C LYS A 95 -25.28 -19.01 -66.45
N GLY A 96 -26.59 -18.88 -66.70
CA GLY A 96 -27.64 -19.37 -65.78
C GLY A 96 -28.49 -18.32 -65.03
N SER A 97 -29.63 -17.96 -65.61
CA SER A 97 -30.85 -17.52 -64.90
C SER A 97 -31.88 -18.67 -64.96
N PRO A 98 -32.96 -18.74 -64.15
CA PRO A 98 -33.61 -17.61 -63.45
C PRO A 98 -34.06 -17.83 -61.99
N SER A 99 -34.50 -16.72 -61.37
CA SER A 99 -35.48 -16.57 -60.29
C SER A 99 -35.83 -17.76 -59.37
N SER A 100 -35.54 -17.58 -58.07
CA SER A 100 -36.46 -17.95 -57.00
C SER A 100 -36.43 -16.89 -55.89
N ALA A 101 -37.55 -16.63 -55.24
CA ALA A 101 -37.70 -15.55 -54.26
C ALA A 101 -37.50 -16.07 -52.82
N CYS A 102 -36.30 -15.88 -52.27
CA CYS A 102 -36.05 -16.14 -50.85
C CYS A 102 -36.50 -14.95 -50.00
N VAL A 103 -37.53 -15.17 -49.17
CA VAL A 103 -37.92 -14.25 -48.10
C VAL A 103 -36.77 -14.13 -47.10
N PRO A 104 -36.38 -12.92 -46.62
CA PRO A 104 -35.38 -12.81 -45.58
C PRO A 104 -35.90 -13.42 -44.27
N VAL A 105 -35.35 -14.57 -43.90
CA VAL A 105 -35.62 -15.19 -42.60
C VAL A 105 -35.08 -14.27 -41.51
N TRP A 106 -35.97 -13.75 -40.67
CA TRP A 106 -35.61 -12.88 -39.56
C TRP A 106 -35.02 -13.75 -38.45
N SER A 107 -33.70 -13.88 -38.41
CA SER A 107 -33.01 -14.50 -37.28
C SER A 107 -33.29 -13.70 -36.00
N PRO A 108 -33.63 -14.36 -34.88
CA PRO A 108 -33.95 -13.67 -33.65
C PRO A 108 -32.72 -12.89 -33.17
N THR A 109 -32.89 -11.59 -32.95
CA THR A 109 -31.82 -10.71 -32.48
C THR A 109 -31.31 -11.22 -31.14
N THR A 110 -30.01 -11.51 -31.05
CA THR A 110 -29.39 -11.90 -29.78
C THR A 110 -29.60 -10.78 -28.75
N PRO A 111 -30.08 -11.09 -27.54
CA PRO A 111 -30.29 -10.07 -26.52
C PRO A 111 -28.93 -9.53 -26.09
N VAL A 112 -28.64 -8.28 -26.46
CA VAL A 112 -27.44 -7.56 -26.01
C VAL A 112 -27.61 -7.26 -24.52
N ALA A 113 -27.14 -8.18 -23.69
CA ALA A 113 -27.11 -8.05 -22.25
C ALA A 113 -25.96 -7.11 -21.82
N THR A 114 -26.10 -5.81 -22.10
CA THR A 114 -25.20 -4.76 -21.62
C THR A 114 -25.42 -4.47 -20.13
N THR A 115 -25.09 -5.45 -19.28
CA THR A 115 -24.69 -5.16 -17.91
C THR A 115 -23.49 -4.22 -17.95
N LEU A 116 -23.55 -3.08 -17.25
CA LEU A 116 -22.36 -2.25 -17.02
C LEU A 116 -21.41 -3.00 -16.07
N SER A 117 -20.54 -3.83 -16.64
CA SER A 117 -19.36 -4.34 -15.94
C SER A 117 -18.42 -3.17 -15.67
N ILE A 118 -18.31 -2.75 -14.41
CA ILE A 118 -17.22 -1.89 -13.96
C ILE A 118 -15.91 -2.64 -14.21
N SER A 119 -14.88 -1.97 -14.73
CA SER A 119 -13.60 -2.62 -15.02
C SER A 119 -12.99 -3.22 -13.76
N THR A 120 -12.51 -4.46 -13.87
CA THR A 120 -11.74 -5.14 -12.82
C THR A 120 -10.51 -4.33 -12.39
N ASP A 121 -9.89 -3.62 -13.33
CA ASP A 121 -8.73 -2.77 -13.09
C ASP A 121 -9.12 -1.56 -12.24
N ASP A 122 -10.24 -0.90 -12.55
CA ASP A 122 -10.67 0.31 -11.84
C ASP A 122 -11.15 -0.01 -10.41
N ILE A 123 -11.85 -1.14 -10.20
CA ILE A 123 -12.18 -1.64 -8.86
C ILE A 123 -10.89 -1.89 -8.06
N SER A 124 -9.90 -2.55 -8.69
CA SER A 124 -8.64 -2.91 -8.05
C SER A 124 -7.81 -1.68 -7.66
N LEU A 125 -7.65 -0.73 -8.58
CA LEU A 125 -6.92 0.52 -8.35
C LEU A 125 -7.59 1.37 -7.27
N CYS A 126 -8.92 1.52 -7.31
CA CYS A 126 -9.65 2.24 -6.27
C CYS A 126 -9.51 1.58 -4.90
N TYR A 127 -9.62 0.25 -4.80
CA TYR A 127 -9.41 -0.47 -3.53
C TYR A 127 -7.98 -0.30 -3.03
N PHE A 128 -6.98 -0.51 -3.89
CA PHE A 128 -5.57 -0.44 -3.51
C PHE A 128 -5.15 0.96 -3.04
N VAL A 129 -5.50 2.01 -3.80
CA VAL A 129 -5.18 3.40 -3.41
C VAL A 129 -5.92 3.80 -2.13
N HIS A 130 -7.17 3.38 -1.95
CA HIS A 130 -7.93 3.69 -0.71
C HIS A 130 -7.39 2.96 0.53
N ARG A 131 -6.73 1.81 0.36
CA ARG A 131 -6.36 0.88 1.44
C ARG A 131 -4.87 0.83 1.78
N PHE A 132 -4.00 1.11 0.81
CA PHE A 132 -2.54 0.92 0.91
C PHE A 132 -1.73 2.16 0.51
N VAL A 133 -2.35 3.24 0.05
CA VAL A 133 -1.66 4.52 -0.20
C VAL A 133 -2.03 5.52 0.90
N THR A 134 -1.03 6.16 1.51
CA THR A 134 -1.26 7.25 2.46
C THR A 134 -1.65 8.53 1.70
N PRO A 135 -2.61 9.34 2.19
CA PRO A 135 -2.84 10.68 1.65
C PRO A 135 -1.59 11.57 1.74
N ALA A 136 -1.36 12.43 0.75
CA ALA A 136 -0.20 13.31 0.75
C ALA A 136 -0.26 14.38 1.86
N GLY A 137 0.73 14.38 2.75
CA GLY A 137 0.85 15.34 3.85
C GLY A 137 1.28 16.74 3.39
N LEU A 138 0.73 17.77 4.05
CA LEU A 138 1.09 19.18 3.86
C LEU A 138 2.43 19.55 4.52
N ASP A 139 2.88 18.73 5.46
CA ASP A 139 4.06 18.90 6.33
C ASP A 139 5.38 18.42 5.70
N GLY A 140 5.39 18.12 4.39
CA GLY A 140 6.57 17.65 3.67
C GLY A 140 6.92 16.17 3.89
N PHE A 141 6.59 15.60 5.04
CA PHE A 141 6.92 14.22 5.42
C PHE A 141 6.34 13.18 4.41
N PRO A 142 7.12 12.15 4.01
CA PRO A 142 6.65 11.10 3.11
C PRO A 142 5.76 10.06 3.83
N GLY A 143 4.70 9.60 3.16
CA GLY A 143 3.88 8.48 3.63
C GLY A 143 4.22 7.18 2.91
N HIS A 144 3.34 6.18 3.00
CA HIS A 144 3.47 4.99 2.17
C HIS A 144 2.89 5.27 0.77
N LEU A 145 3.74 5.21 -0.26
CA LEU A 145 3.38 5.30 -1.68
C LEU A 145 2.64 6.58 -2.09
N THR A 146 2.86 7.72 -1.41
CA THR A 146 2.12 8.97 -1.67
C THR A 146 2.44 9.58 -3.03
N PHE A 147 3.60 9.26 -3.61
CA PHE A 147 3.93 9.53 -5.01
C PHE A 147 2.94 8.89 -6.00
N LEU A 148 2.35 7.74 -5.69
CA LEU A 148 1.71 6.86 -6.68
C LEU A 148 0.57 7.53 -7.48
N PRO A 149 -0.37 8.26 -6.85
CA PRO A 149 -1.43 8.97 -7.59
C PRO A 149 -0.92 10.13 -8.47
N THR A 150 0.36 10.51 -8.35
CA THR A 150 1.01 11.57 -9.15
C THR A 150 1.98 11.03 -10.20
N LEU A 151 2.18 9.70 -10.25
CA LEU A 151 3.18 9.03 -11.09
C LEU A 151 2.53 7.99 -12.03
N TYR A 152 1.38 7.43 -11.64
CA TYR A 152 0.59 6.48 -12.42
C TYR A 152 -0.25 7.20 -13.50
N ASP A 153 -0.04 6.90 -14.79
CA ASP A 153 -0.82 7.46 -15.90
C ASP A 153 -1.42 6.36 -16.81
N LYS A 154 -2.71 6.08 -16.59
CA LYS A 154 -3.52 5.12 -17.37
C LYS A 154 -3.74 5.53 -18.83
N HIS A 155 -3.58 6.80 -19.18
CA HIS A 155 -3.85 7.33 -20.52
C HIS A 155 -2.60 7.43 -21.37
N GLN A 156 -1.44 7.73 -20.77
CA GLN A 156 -0.17 7.80 -21.46
C GLN A 156 0.58 6.46 -21.49
N ASP A 157 0.43 5.60 -20.48
CA ASP A 157 1.34 4.46 -20.26
C ASP A 157 0.65 3.21 -19.66
N ASP A 158 -0.51 2.81 -20.18
CA ASP A 158 -1.32 1.69 -19.63
C ASP A 158 -0.58 0.33 -19.56
N GLY A 159 0.52 0.19 -20.32
CA GLY A 159 1.42 -0.96 -20.34
C GLY A 159 2.81 -0.71 -19.73
N GLY A 160 3.04 0.42 -19.07
CA GLY A 160 4.31 0.80 -18.45
C GLY A 160 4.68 -0.06 -17.25
N VAL A 161 5.97 -0.03 -16.87
CA VAL A 161 6.49 -0.88 -15.78
C VAL A 161 5.79 -0.61 -14.43
N LEU A 162 5.50 0.67 -14.14
CA LEU A 162 4.78 1.10 -12.95
C LEU A 162 3.31 0.70 -13.02
N GLU A 163 2.66 0.94 -14.14
CA GLU A 163 1.23 0.67 -14.34
C GLU A 163 0.94 -0.83 -14.27
N LEU A 164 1.80 -1.67 -14.83
CA LEU A 164 1.75 -3.13 -14.72
C LEU A 164 2.00 -3.63 -13.29
N ALA A 165 3.01 -3.09 -12.59
CA ALA A 165 3.28 -3.44 -11.20
C ALA A 165 2.11 -3.05 -10.28
N THR A 166 1.55 -1.85 -10.47
CA THR A 166 0.38 -1.34 -9.74
C THR A 166 -0.85 -2.22 -9.98
N LYS A 167 -1.18 -2.53 -11.24
CA LYS A 167 -2.27 -3.45 -11.59
C LYS A 167 -2.09 -4.83 -10.97
N SER A 168 -0.86 -5.32 -10.86
CA SER A 168 -0.55 -6.61 -10.23
C SER A 168 -0.90 -6.63 -8.74
N VAL A 169 -0.30 -5.73 -7.94
CA VAL A 169 -0.53 -5.68 -6.48
C VAL A 169 -1.97 -5.33 -6.15
N ALA A 170 -2.59 -4.42 -6.91
CA ALA A 170 -3.97 -4.01 -6.71
C ALA A 170 -4.97 -5.18 -6.89
N LYS A 171 -4.75 -6.02 -7.90
CA LYS A 171 -5.61 -7.21 -8.13
C LYS A 171 -5.40 -8.29 -7.07
N MET A 172 -4.18 -8.50 -6.59
CA MET A 172 -3.91 -9.41 -5.46
C MET A 172 -4.57 -8.92 -4.17
N ALA A 173 -4.54 -7.61 -3.91
CA ALA A 173 -5.18 -6.99 -2.75
C ALA A 173 -6.71 -7.16 -2.78
N VAL A 174 -7.35 -7.04 -3.96
CA VAL A 174 -8.78 -7.36 -4.14
C VAL A 174 -9.05 -8.85 -3.95
N TYR A 175 -8.26 -9.73 -4.57
CA TYR A 175 -8.39 -11.19 -4.40
C TYR A 175 -8.36 -11.60 -2.92
N ASN A 176 -7.42 -11.08 -2.13
CA ASN A 176 -7.33 -11.40 -0.71
C ASN A 176 -8.52 -10.90 0.13
N LYS A 177 -9.24 -9.89 -0.33
CA LYS A 177 -10.38 -9.29 0.39
C LYS A 177 -11.74 -9.84 -0.05
N PHE A 178 -11.89 -10.19 -1.33
CA PHE A 178 -13.18 -10.54 -1.95
C PHE A 178 -13.18 -11.91 -2.65
N GLY A 179 -12.03 -12.57 -2.80
CA GLY A 179 -11.88 -13.82 -3.54
C GLY A 179 -11.91 -13.63 -5.06
N GLY A 180 -12.22 -14.72 -5.78
CA GLY A 180 -12.35 -14.75 -7.24
C GLY A 180 -11.01 -14.96 -7.96
N ASP A 181 -10.78 -16.18 -8.45
CA ASP A 181 -9.50 -16.59 -9.06
C ASP A 181 -9.10 -15.76 -10.29
N ASP A 182 -10.06 -15.15 -10.99
CA ASP A 182 -9.80 -14.18 -12.06
C ASP A 182 -8.88 -13.03 -11.60
N PHE A 183 -9.04 -12.52 -10.37
CA PHE A 183 -8.18 -11.47 -9.83
C PHE A 183 -6.76 -11.98 -9.55
N ARG A 184 -6.61 -13.20 -9.01
CA ARG A 184 -5.30 -13.83 -8.76
C ARG A 184 -4.57 -14.14 -10.08
N PHE A 185 -5.28 -14.70 -11.06
CA PHE A 185 -4.73 -14.98 -12.39
C PHE A 185 -4.32 -13.69 -13.12
N GLN A 186 -5.17 -12.67 -13.12
CA GLN A 186 -4.85 -11.38 -13.76
C GLN A 186 -3.74 -10.62 -13.03
N SER A 187 -3.63 -10.77 -11.69
CA SER A 187 -2.49 -10.25 -10.93
C SER A 187 -1.18 -10.87 -11.44
N TYR A 188 -1.07 -12.20 -11.47
CA TYR A 188 0.14 -12.86 -11.95
C TYR A 188 0.41 -12.65 -13.45
N GLN A 189 -0.62 -12.46 -14.27
CA GLN A 189 -0.44 -12.04 -15.66
C GLN A 189 0.14 -10.62 -15.76
N ALA A 190 -0.22 -9.70 -14.85
CA ALA A 190 0.36 -8.37 -14.77
C ALA A 190 1.79 -8.41 -14.20
N TYR A 191 2.05 -9.18 -13.14
CA TYR A 191 3.41 -9.45 -12.62
C TYR A 191 4.36 -9.94 -13.71
N GLY A 192 3.97 -11.01 -14.42
CA GLY A 192 4.77 -11.58 -15.51
C GLY A 192 4.91 -10.67 -16.74
N LYS A 193 4.20 -9.54 -16.82
CA LYS A 193 4.46 -8.45 -17.79
C LYS A 193 5.39 -7.39 -17.18
N ALA A 194 5.14 -6.98 -15.94
CA ALA A 194 5.94 -6.01 -15.21
C ALA A 194 7.42 -6.43 -15.13
N ILE A 195 7.71 -7.69 -14.79
CA ILE A 195 9.09 -8.22 -14.72
C ILE A 195 9.82 -8.11 -16.06
N ARG A 196 9.16 -8.41 -17.20
CA ARG A 196 9.76 -8.25 -18.53
C ARG A 196 9.99 -6.79 -18.90
N SER A 197 9.06 -5.89 -18.54
CA SER A 197 9.25 -4.46 -18.75
C SER A 197 10.38 -3.89 -17.88
N LEU A 198 10.50 -4.37 -16.64
CA LEU A 198 11.56 -4.01 -15.69
C LEU A 198 12.94 -4.50 -16.16
N GLN A 199 13.02 -5.74 -16.65
CA GLN A 199 14.26 -6.29 -17.23
C GLN A 199 14.76 -5.45 -18.41
N ASN A 200 13.87 -4.96 -19.27
CA ASN A 200 14.24 -4.06 -20.36
C ASN A 200 14.67 -2.67 -19.84
N ALA A 201 13.96 -2.11 -18.86
CA ALA A 201 14.26 -0.79 -18.30
C ALA A 201 15.59 -0.74 -17.53
N ILE A 202 15.97 -1.83 -16.84
CA ILE A 202 17.26 -1.91 -16.12
C ILE A 202 18.46 -2.07 -17.08
N GLN A 203 18.23 -2.52 -18.32
CA GLN A 203 19.28 -2.60 -19.36
C GLN A 203 19.57 -1.25 -20.04
N ASP A 204 18.74 -0.24 -19.83
CA ASP A 204 18.93 1.12 -20.34
C ASP A 204 19.38 2.06 -19.20
N GLU A 205 20.62 2.55 -19.28
CA GLU A 205 21.18 3.44 -18.25
C GLU A 205 20.36 4.71 -18.01
N THR A 206 19.57 5.16 -18.99
CA THR A 206 18.70 6.33 -18.84
C THR A 206 17.41 6.01 -18.10
N GLN A 207 16.85 4.81 -18.27
CA GLN A 207 15.59 4.40 -17.62
C GLN A 207 15.78 3.98 -16.16
N VAL A 208 16.96 3.48 -15.78
CA VAL A 208 17.35 3.22 -14.37
C VAL A 208 17.08 4.42 -13.45
N MET A 209 17.24 5.64 -13.98
CA MET A 209 17.05 6.89 -13.26
C MET A 209 15.57 7.34 -13.15
N ASP A 210 14.64 6.80 -13.94
CA ASP A 210 13.22 7.16 -13.89
C ASP A 210 12.54 6.59 -12.63
N ASP A 211 12.00 7.46 -11.78
CA ASP A 211 11.21 7.11 -10.59
C ASP A 211 10.15 6.03 -10.81
N LYS A 212 9.57 5.91 -12.02
CA LYS A 212 8.67 4.80 -12.38
C LYS A 212 9.29 3.42 -12.13
N VAL A 213 10.58 3.24 -12.42
CA VAL A 213 11.30 1.96 -12.28
C VAL A 213 11.45 1.60 -10.80
N LEU A 214 11.94 2.52 -9.97
CA LEU A 214 12.12 2.31 -8.54
C LEU A 214 10.77 2.13 -7.82
N ALA A 215 9.76 2.91 -8.19
CA ALA A 215 8.38 2.75 -7.73
C ALA A 215 7.80 1.38 -8.09
N ALA A 216 8.05 0.87 -9.30
CA ALA A 216 7.60 -0.45 -9.72
C ALA A 216 8.23 -1.56 -8.86
N VAL A 217 9.54 -1.50 -8.57
CA VAL A 217 10.20 -2.49 -7.68
C VAL A 217 9.58 -2.49 -6.28
N LEU A 218 9.31 -1.32 -5.70
CA LEU A 218 8.64 -1.21 -4.40
C LEU A 218 7.22 -1.83 -4.41
N LEU A 219 6.47 -1.68 -5.50
CA LEU A 219 5.15 -2.30 -5.65
C LEU A 219 5.23 -3.82 -5.87
N LEU A 220 6.28 -4.32 -6.52
CA LEU A 220 6.52 -5.76 -6.69
C LEU A 220 6.97 -6.42 -5.37
N CYS A 221 7.76 -5.73 -4.54
CA CYS A 221 8.01 -6.15 -3.16
C CYS A 221 6.69 -6.18 -2.36
N THR A 222 5.84 -5.17 -2.52
CA THR A 222 4.54 -5.09 -1.84
C THR A 222 3.56 -6.17 -2.31
N LEU A 223 3.63 -6.59 -3.58
CA LEU A 223 2.89 -7.76 -4.08
C LEU A 223 3.25 -9.04 -3.30
N LYS A 224 4.53 -9.25 -2.94
CA LYS A 224 4.96 -10.42 -2.16
C LYS A 224 4.44 -10.41 -0.73
N ASP A 225 4.39 -9.26 -0.05
CA ASP A 225 3.76 -9.16 1.27
C ASP A 225 2.27 -9.52 1.20
N VAL A 226 1.58 -8.99 0.18
CA VAL A 226 0.14 -9.17 0.00
C VAL A 226 -0.18 -10.61 -0.41
N SER A 227 0.49 -11.18 -1.42
CA SER A 227 0.23 -12.57 -1.86
C SER A 227 0.63 -13.61 -0.80
N GLY A 228 1.74 -13.38 -0.08
CA GLY A 228 2.33 -14.35 0.83
C GLY A 228 2.94 -15.58 0.15
N GLU A 229 2.91 -15.64 -1.19
CA GLU A 229 3.57 -16.67 -2.00
C GLU A 229 5.05 -16.29 -2.23
N GLY A 230 5.95 -17.28 -2.29
CA GLY A 230 7.40 -17.03 -2.32
C GLY A 230 8.06 -16.93 -0.95
N VAL A 231 7.48 -17.57 0.08
CA VAL A 231 8.13 -17.75 1.40
C VAL A 231 9.50 -18.39 1.20
N GLY A 232 10.54 -17.79 1.79
CA GLY A 232 11.91 -18.32 1.76
C GLY A 232 12.85 -17.68 0.73
N ASP A 233 12.36 -17.00 -0.33
CA ASP A 233 13.24 -16.21 -1.20
C ASP A 233 12.84 -14.75 -1.48
N PRO A 234 13.25 -13.84 -0.59
CA PRO A 234 13.27 -12.40 -0.84
C PRO A 234 14.33 -11.91 -1.85
N SER A 235 15.22 -12.76 -2.40
CA SER A 235 16.40 -12.31 -3.18
C SER A 235 16.05 -11.50 -4.44
N GLU A 236 14.99 -11.89 -5.17
CA GLU A 236 14.70 -11.43 -6.54
C GLU A 236 14.62 -9.91 -6.71
N HIS A 237 14.35 -9.16 -5.64
CA HIS A 237 14.19 -7.69 -5.71
C HIS A 237 15.10 -6.91 -4.75
N ALA A 238 15.66 -7.50 -3.68
CA ALA A 238 16.55 -6.76 -2.79
C ALA A 238 17.84 -6.33 -3.50
N ALA A 239 18.48 -7.24 -4.24
CA ALA A 239 19.67 -6.93 -5.04
C ALA A 239 19.40 -5.86 -6.11
N GLY A 240 18.25 -5.96 -6.80
CA GLY A 240 17.84 -4.97 -7.80
C GLY A 240 17.50 -3.61 -7.19
N LEU A 241 16.86 -3.59 -6.02
CA LEU A 241 16.52 -2.38 -5.29
C LEU A 241 17.78 -1.64 -4.83
N TYR A 242 18.73 -2.36 -4.23
CA TYR A 242 20.04 -1.84 -3.86
C TYR A 242 20.79 -1.25 -5.07
N TYR A 243 20.89 -2.00 -6.17
CA TYR A 243 21.53 -1.55 -7.40
C TYR A 243 20.91 -0.26 -7.96
N LEU A 244 19.57 -0.13 -7.92
CA LEU A 244 18.89 1.10 -8.33
C LEU A 244 19.22 2.29 -7.41
N LEU A 245 19.32 2.08 -6.09
CA LEU A 245 19.69 3.16 -5.16
C LEU A 245 21.14 3.61 -5.36
N GLU A 246 22.08 2.67 -5.48
CA GLU A 246 23.50 2.94 -5.69
C GLU A 246 23.71 3.71 -7.01
N ARG A 247 23.11 3.25 -8.11
CA ARG A 247 23.21 3.89 -9.44
C ARG A 247 22.59 5.28 -9.49
N ARG A 248 21.63 5.59 -8.61
CA ARG A 248 21.00 6.92 -8.49
C ARG A 248 21.79 7.91 -7.63
N GLY A 249 22.69 7.42 -6.77
CA GLY A 249 23.55 8.23 -5.92
C GLY A 249 22.80 9.26 -5.05
N VAL A 250 23.44 10.39 -4.76
CA VAL A 250 22.83 11.47 -3.96
C VAL A 250 21.73 12.25 -4.69
N GLU A 251 21.68 12.21 -6.04
CA GLU A 251 20.84 13.12 -6.82
C GLU A 251 19.34 12.86 -6.64
N GLN A 252 18.95 11.61 -6.37
CA GLN A 252 17.55 11.28 -6.01
C GLN A 252 17.03 12.06 -4.79
N LEU A 253 17.93 12.46 -3.87
CA LEU A 253 17.58 13.18 -2.66
C LEU A 253 17.31 14.68 -2.90
N ALA A 254 17.56 15.19 -4.11
CA ALA A 254 17.23 16.56 -4.51
C ALA A 254 15.72 16.81 -4.74
N THR A 255 14.88 15.77 -4.69
CA THR A 255 13.41 15.89 -4.90
C THR A 255 12.62 15.18 -3.79
N ARG A 256 11.46 15.74 -3.41
CA ARG A 256 10.57 15.12 -2.40
C ARG A 256 10.17 13.68 -2.76
N ARG A 257 9.98 13.39 -4.05
CA ARG A 257 9.61 12.06 -4.56
C ARG A 257 10.79 11.08 -4.49
N GLY A 258 11.98 11.51 -4.91
CA GLY A 258 13.18 10.66 -4.83
C GLY A 258 13.62 10.40 -3.38
N VAL A 259 13.43 11.35 -2.46
CA VAL A 259 13.55 11.11 -1.01
C VAL A 259 12.53 10.07 -0.54
N GLU A 260 11.24 10.22 -0.87
CA GLU A 260 10.19 9.23 -0.50
C GLU A 260 10.54 7.81 -1.01
N LEU A 261 10.96 7.69 -2.27
CA LEU A 261 11.36 6.43 -2.88
C LEU A 261 12.61 5.85 -2.22
N PHE A 262 13.65 6.66 -1.98
CA PHE A 262 14.87 6.24 -1.28
C PHE A 262 14.56 5.73 0.13
N LEU A 263 13.74 6.45 0.90
CA LEU A 263 13.39 6.06 2.27
C LEU A 263 12.55 4.78 2.34
N LEU A 264 11.54 4.65 1.47
CA LEU A 264 10.78 3.41 1.36
C LEU A 264 11.67 2.24 0.95
N SER A 265 12.64 2.47 0.06
CA SER A 265 13.59 1.46 -0.38
C SER A 265 14.57 1.04 0.72
N LEU A 266 15.11 2.00 1.47
CA LEU A 266 16.01 1.76 2.59
C LEU A 266 15.32 0.93 3.68
N ILE A 267 14.08 1.27 4.04
CA ILE A 267 13.25 0.49 4.98
C ILE A 267 13.08 -0.96 4.49
N ARG A 268 12.88 -1.18 3.18
CA ARG A 268 12.76 -2.53 2.59
C ARG A 268 14.09 -3.31 2.63
N LEU A 269 15.22 -2.66 2.38
CA LEU A 269 16.55 -3.29 2.44
C LEU A 269 16.95 -3.63 3.88
N GLN A 270 16.68 -2.74 4.84
CA GLN A 270 16.95 -2.97 6.25
C GLN A 270 16.13 -4.15 6.81
N VAL A 271 14.85 -4.25 6.40
CA VAL A 271 14.01 -5.43 6.63
C VAL A 271 14.60 -6.71 6.02
N TYR A 272 15.11 -6.65 4.79
CA TYR A 272 15.69 -7.80 4.11
C TYR A 272 16.92 -8.34 4.85
N SER A 273 17.89 -7.46 5.14
CA SER A 273 19.16 -7.85 5.77
C SER A 273 18.91 -8.48 7.13
N PHE A 274 18.00 -7.90 7.94
CA PHE A 274 17.64 -8.48 9.22
C PHE A 274 17.00 -9.88 9.10
N LEU A 275 16.04 -10.07 8.19
CA LEU A 275 15.29 -11.34 8.06
C LEU A 275 16.08 -12.49 7.43
N ARG A 276 17.17 -12.20 6.70
CA ARG A 276 18.01 -13.22 6.05
C ARG A 276 19.41 -13.35 6.63
N GLU A 277 19.81 -12.43 7.50
CA GLU A 277 21.18 -12.31 7.98
C GLU A 277 22.18 -12.06 6.83
N ASP A 278 21.73 -11.32 5.81
CA ASP A 278 22.43 -11.06 4.54
C ASP A 278 22.65 -9.56 4.35
N ASP A 279 23.86 -9.11 4.69
CA ASP A 279 24.25 -7.69 4.71
C ASP A 279 24.86 -7.18 3.41
N THR A 280 24.73 -7.93 2.31
CA THR A 280 25.16 -7.52 0.97
C THR A 280 24.53 -6.20 0.52
N TYR A 281 23.44 -5.76 1.16
CA TYR A 281 22.61 -4.61 0.74
C TYR A 281 22.38 -3.53 1.82
N SER A 282 23.19 -3.49 2.89
CA SER A 282 22.92 -2.64 4.07
C SER A 282 23.20 -1.13 3.89
N ASP A 283 24.16 -0.76 3.05
CA ASP A 283 24.49 0.64 2.74
C ASP A 283 24.73 0.86 1.24
N PRO A 284 23.84 1.58 0.52
CA PRO A 284 23.95 1.80 -0.92
C PRO A 284 24.97 2.89 -1.28
N GLY A 285 26.24 2.69 -0.92
CA GLY A 285 27.38 3.48 -1.39
C GLY A 285 27.70 4.75 -0.58
N GLY A 286 27.60 4.72 0.75
CA GLY A 286 28.07 5.79 1.64
C GLY A 286 27.27 7.10 1.61
N LEU A 287 26.20 7.17 0.81
CA LEU A 287 25.27 8.31 0.71
C LEU A 287 24.73 8.75 2.08
N THR A 288 24.56 7.74 2.95
CA THR A 288 24.19 7.80 4.36
C THR A 288 25.12 8.70 5.21
N SER A 289 26.43 8.62 4.98
CA SER A 289 27.46 9.33 5.76
C SER A 289 27.42 10.85 5.56
N ALA A 290 26.94 11.33 4.41
CA ALA A 290 27.01 12.73 4.02
C ALA A 290 25.88 13.61 4.59
N LEU A 291 24.79 13.02 5.10
CA LEU A 291 23.54 13.73 5.39
C LEU A 291 23.03 13.59 6.84
N GLY A 292 23.48 12.58 7.60
CA GLY A 292 23.03 12.35 8.98
C GLY A 292 23.39 13.44 10.01
N ALA A 293 24.17 14.45 9.63
CA ALA A 293 24.65 15.51 10.51
C ALA A 293 23.66 16.66 10.76
N PHE A 294 22.60 16.81 9.95
CA PHE A 294 21.75 18.01 9.95
C PHE A 294 20.26 17.74 10.21
N ASP A 295 19.84 16.47 10.27
CA ASP A 295 18.43 16.11 10.37
C ASP A 295 18.24 14.84 11.23
N PRO A 296 17.54 14.90 12.38
CA PRO A 296 17.32 13.75 13.25
C PRO A 296 16.52 12.60 12.63
N LEU A 297 15.66 12.84 11.63
CA LEU A 297 14.97 11.77 10.92
C LEU A 297 15.97 11.00 10.04
N ILE A 298 16.81 11.71 9.29
CA ILE A 298 17.89 11.12 8.47
C ILE A 298 18.91 10.41 9.37
N ARG A 299 19.26 11.00 10.53
CA ARG A 299 20.14 10.38 11.53
C ARG A 299 19.57 9.06 12.05
N ALA A 300 18.28 8.99 12.33
CA ALA A 300 17.65 7.73 12.73
C ALA A 300 17.76 6.66 11.64
N MET A 301 17.57 7.02 10.37
CA MET A 301 17.73 6.10 9.23
C MET A 301 19.17 5.62 9.06
N PHE A 302 20.16 6.49 9.30
CA PHE A 302 21.57 6.10 9.37
C PHE A 302 21.82 5.10 10.51
N MET A 303 21.26 5.34 11.69
CA MET A 303 21.40 4.43 12.84
C MET A 303 20.80 3.05 12.54
N MET A 304 19.67 2.98 11.82
CA MET A 304 19.12 1.69 11.36
C MET A 304 20.08 0.93 10.43
N THR A 305 20.81 1.60 9.52
CA THR A 305 21.83 0.96 8.67
C THR A 305 23.10 0.59 9.45
N ARG A 306 23.56 1.46 10.37
CA ARG A 306 24.73 1.18 11.23
C ARG A 306 24.51 -0.04 12.11
N VAL A 307 23.30 -0.25 12.65
CA VAL A 307 22.94 -1.46 13.40
C VAL A 307 23.20 -2.76 12.62
N LEU A 308 22.87 -2.79 11.33
CA LEU A 308 23.03 -3.98 10.49
C LEU A 308 24.50 -4.27 10.22
N SER A 309 25.26 -3.23 9.84
CA SER A 309 26.71 -3.30 9.64
C SER A 309 27.47 -3.78 10.90
N LEU A 310 27.04 -3.31 12.08
CA LEU A 310 27.55 -3.75 13.37
C LEU A 310 27.17 -5.20 13.68
N ARG A 311 25.89 -5.57 13.55
CA ARG A 311 25.43 -6.97 13.68
C ARG A 311 26.24 -7.91 12.78
N ASN A 312 26.60 -7.47 11.58
CA ASN A 312 27.32 -8.29 10.61
C ASN A 312 28.84 -8.16 10.65
N THR A 313 29.35 -7.36 11.59
CA THR A 313 30.73 -7.49 12.06
C THR A 313 30.79 -8.39 13.29
N LEU A 314 29.80 -8.34 14.19
CA LEU A 314 29.60 -9.37 15.22
C LEU A 314 29.40 -10.77 14.62
N SER A 315 28.65 -10.90 13.50
CA SER A 315 28.34 -12.21 12.90
C SER A 315 29.53 -12.97 12.31
N LYS A 316 30.67 -12.30 12.16
CA LYS A 316 31.95 -12.90 11.76
C LYS A 316 32.58 -13.70 12.91
N TYR A 317 32.39 -13.23 14.16
CA TYR A 317 32.93 -13.86 15.37
C TYR A 317 32.01 -14.94 15.93
N VAL A 318 30.69 -14.71 15.88
CA VAL A 318 29.65 -15.63 16.37
C VAL A 318 28.56 -15.77 15.31
N PRO A 319 28.18 -16.97 14.85
CA PRO A 319 27.08 -17.11 13.90
C PRO A 319 25.74 -16.77 14.57
N MET A 320 25.24 -15.55 14.34
CA MET A 320 24.10 -14.91 15.01
C MET A 320 22.71 -15.45 14.60
N GLY A 321 22.61 -16.75 14.35
CA GLY A 321 21.44 -17.41 13.77
C GLY A 321 20.16 -17.19 14.59
N ILE A 322 19.18 -16.50 13.99
CA ILE A 322 17.87 -16.23 14.62
C ILE A 322 16.85 -17.33 14.26
N LEU A 323 17.18 -18.20 13.30
CA LEU A 323 16.34 -19.30 12.82
C LEU A 323 16.28 -20.49 13.81
N PRO A 324 15.11 -20.86 14.33
CA PRO A 324 14.91 -22.18 14.94
C PRO A 324 15.24 -23.29 13.93
N GLY A 325 15.89 -24.35 14.39
CA GLY A 325 16.10 -25.58 13.60
C GLY A 325 17.23 -25.58 12.57
N GLN A 326 17.95 -24.46 12.32
CA GLN A 326 19.21 -24.57 11.58
C GLN A 326 20.31 -25.19 12.47
N PRO A 327 21.10 -26.16 11.95
CA PRO A 327 22.18 -26.76 12.72
C PRO A 327 23.28 -25.72 12.95
N TRP A 328 23.57 -25.45 14.23
CA TRP A 328 24.66 -24.59 14.68
C TRP A 328 25.97 -24.90 13.95
N LYS A 329 26.42 -23.97 13.09
CA LYS A 329 27.81 -23.99 12.65
C LYS A 329 28.66 -23.71 13.88
N GLN A 330 29.65 -24.56 14.14
CA GLN A 330 30.55 -24.34 15.28
C GLN A 330 31.23 -22.97 15.13
N PRO A 331 31.29 -22.16 16.20
CA PRO A 331 31.86 -20.82 16.12
C PRO A 331 33.35 -20.91 15.79
N VAL A 332 33.75 -20.29 14.67
CA VAL A 332 35.15 -20.20 14.23
C VAL A 332 35.82 -19.01 14.92
N LEU A 333 35.86 -19.08 16.26
CA LEU A 333 36.52 -18.08 17.09
C LEU A 333 38.04 -18.25 16.98
N ASP A 334 38.71 -17.38 16.23
CA ASP A 334 40.14 -17.12 16.45
C ASP A 334 40.25 -16.12 17.61
N ILE A 335 40.43 -16.67 18.81
CA ILE A 335 40.28 -15.97 20.10
C ILE A 335 41.35 -14.87 20.34
N ASN A 336 42.27 -14.68 19.39
CA ASN A 336 43.36 -13.71 19.47
C ASN A 336 43.06 -12.36 18.77
N ASP A 337 41.88 -12.17 18.16
CA ASP A 337 41.51 -10.90 17.52
C ASP A 337 40.86 -9.92 18.50
N GLU A 338 41.64 -8.92 18.95
CA GLU A 338 41.17 -7.79 19.75
C GLU A 338 40.02 -7.00 19.07
N GLY A 339 39.83 -7.15 17.76
CA GLY A 339 38.76 -6.52 16.98
C GLY A 339 37.34 -6.85 17.46
N HIS A 340 37.13 -7.92 18.23
CA HIS A 340 35.81 -8.18 18.79
C HIS A 340 35.41 -7.18 19.89
N GLU A 341 36.34 -6.67 20.70
CA GLU A 341 36.03 -5.70 21.77
C GLU A 341 35.67 -4.33 21.18
N THR A 342 36.34 -3.90 20.10
CA THR A 342 36.07 -2.60 19.46
C THR A 342 34.68 -2.57 18.83
N VAL A 343 34.27 -3.63 18.14
CA VAL A 343 32.94 -3.78 17.54
C VAL A 343 31.84 -3.74 18.60
N ILE A 344 32.09 -4.32 19.78
CA ILE A 344 31.16 -4.24 20.92
C ILE A 344 31.07 -2.79 21.42
N GLN A 345 32.19 -2.08 21.59
CA GLN A 345 32.15 -0.66 21.97
C GLN A 345 31.40 0.21 20.94
N GLU A 346 31.55 -0.07 19.64
CA GLU A 346 30.78 0.61 18.60
C GLU A 346 29.27 0.31 18.65
N CYS A 347 28.88 -0.90 19.09
CA CYS A 347 27.48 -1.26 19.38
C CYS A 347 26.94 -0.52 20.62
N LEU A 348 27.73 -0.42 21.69
CA LEU A 348 27.34 0.30 22.90
C LEU A 348 27.21 1.82 22.64
N HIS A 349 28.10 2.39 21.82
CA HIS A 349 27.94 3.75 21.31
C HIS A 349 26.67 3.88 20.46
N ALA A 350 26.36 2.91 19.60
CA ALA A 350 25.13 2.96 18.78
C ALA A 350 23.86 2.94 19.64
N LEU A 351 23.85 2.29 20.81
CA LEU A 351 22.74 2.40 21.78
C LEU A 351 22.61 3.81 22.37
N GLN A 352 23.73 4.45 22.70
CA GLN A 352 23.79 5.84 23.18
C GLN A 352 23.34 6.85 22.11
N ASP A 353 23.57 6.57 20.83
CA ASP A 353 23.03 7.36 19.72
C ASP A 353 21.51 7.30 19.66
N PHE A 354 20.88 6.15 19.97
CA PHE A 354 19.42 6.03 20.12
C PHE A 354 18.90 6.82 21.33
N ASP A 355 19.60 6.79 22.47
CA ASP A 355 19.23 7.58 23.66
C ASP A 355 19.34 9.10 23.38
N THR A 356 20.39 9.51 22.66
CA THR A 356 20.59 10.89 22.22
C THR A 356 19.51 11.33 21.23
N TRP A 357 19.11 10.45 20.30
CA TRP A 357 17.98 10.71 19.42
C TRP A 357 16.66 10.88 20.18
N ASP A 358 16.36 10.01 21.15
CA ASP A 358 15.17 10.11 22.00
C ASP A 358 15.11 11.42 22.82
N MET A 359 16.26 12.00 23.18
CA MET A 359 16.31 13.31 23.85
C MET A 359 16.05 14.48 22.90
N GLU A 360 16.53 14.43 21.65
CA GLU A 360 16.46 15.55 20.71
C GLU A 360 15.21 15.54 19.83
N ALA A 361 14.71 14.37 19.45
CA ALA A 361 13.69 14.18 18.42
C ALA A 361 12.40 14.96 18.70
N ALA A 362 11.91 14.97 19.93
CA ALA A 362 10.72 15.73 20.31
C ALA A 362 10.83 17.22 19.96
N SER A 363 12.01 17.83 20.17
CA SER A 363 12.24 19.25 19.86
C SER A 363 12.29 19.53 18.35
N TYR A 364 12.92 18.64 17.57
CA TYR A 364 12.94 18.77 16.11
C TYR A 364 11.55 18.55 15.51
N TRP A 365 10.81 17.52 15.95
CA TRP A 365 9.44 17.25 15.47
C TRP A 365 8.52 18.46 15.68
N GLN A 366 8.59 19.10 16.86
CA GLN A 366 7.77 20.27 17.19
C GLN A 366 8.09 21.50 16.32
N ASN A 367 9.35 21.67 15.92
CA ASN A 367 9.80 22.79 15.09
C ASN A 367 9.56 22.56 13.59
N THR A 368 9.67 21.31 13.12
CA THR A 368 9.63 20.96 11.69
C THR A 368 8.21 20.62 11.20
N PHE A 369 7.42 19.87 11.99
CA PHE A 369 6.15 19.28 11.51
C PHE A 369 4.92 19.82 12.26
N GLN A 370 4.05 20.52 11.54
CA GLN A 370 2.82 21.07 12.12
C GLN A 370 1.77 19.97 12.36
N GLY A 371 1.33 19.83 13.61
CA GLY A 371 0.24 18.92 14.00
C GLY A 371 0.62 17.46 14.17
N ARG A 372 1.92 17.12 14.23
CA ARG A 372 2.40 15.79 14.59
C ARG A 372 2.39 15.56 16.10
N THR A 373 2.28 14.30 16.49
CA THR A 373 2.69 13.87 17.84
C THR A 373 4.22 13.93 17.94
N LEU A 374 4.74 14.26 19.12
CA LEU A 374 6.19 14.25 19.36
C LEU A 374 6.66 12.82 19.69
N PRO A 375 7.80 12.35 19.14
CA PRO A 375 8.42 11.11 19.59
C PRO A 375 8.61 11.10 21.11
N THR A 376 8.25 9.99 21.73
CA THR A 376 8.32 9.77 23.17
C THR A 376 9.49 8.84 23.48
N ARG A 377 10.15 9.04 24.63
CA ARG A 377 11.37 8.32 25.03
C ARG A 377 11.09 6.83 25.28
N LEU A 378 12.14 6.03 25.17
CA LEU A 378 12.13 4.58 25.41
C LEU A 378 11.46 4.24 26.74
N GLY A 379 10.43 3.39 26.69
CA GLY A 379 9.68 2.94 27.88
C GLY A 379 8.67 3.94 28.44
N GLU A 380 8.72 5.22 28.04
CA GLU A 380 7.69 6.20 28.38
C GLU A 380 6.45 6.05 27.48
N VAL A 381 6.59 5.51 26.26
CA VAL A 381 5.52 5.43 25.23
C VAL A 381 4.23 4.83 25.79
N GLY A 382 4.31 3.71 26.52
CA GLY A 382 3.14 3.03 27.08
C GLY A 382 2.47 3.74 28.26
N THR A 383 3.02 4.86 28.77
CA THR A 383 2.53 5.55 29.98
C THR A 383 2.26 7.05 29.80
N SER A 384 2.98 7.73 28.89
CA SER A 384 2.81 9.17 28.64
C SER A 384 2.13 9.51 27.31
N MET A 385 2.13 8.59 26.33
CA MET A 385 1.62 8.87 24.98
C MET A 385 0.09 8.73 24.90
N THR A 386 -0.62 9.84 24.98
CA THR A 386 -2.10 9.88 24.93
C THR A 386 -2.69 9.70 23.54
N TYR A 387 -2.02 10.21 22.50
CA TYR A 387 -2.36 9.99 21.09
C TYR A 387 -1.12 10.09 20.21
N CYS A 388 -0.95 9.15 19.28
CA CYS A 388 0.06 9.21 18.22
C CYS A 388 -0.60 9.27 16.84
N ASP A 389 -0.07 10.10 15.94
CA ASP A 389 -0.48 10.05 14.53
C ASP A 389 0.17 8.85 13.80
N GLN A 390 -0.51 8.34 12.77
CA GLN A 390 -0.16 7.06 12.15
C GLN A 390 1.28 6.98 11.63
N GLN A 391 1.79 8.04 10.99
CA GLN A 391 3.12 7.98 10.37
C GLN A 391 4.22 8.16 11.43
N THR A 392 4.01 9.01 12.44
CA THR A 392 4.90 9.08 13.62
C THR A 392 4.96 7.72 14.33
N ALA A 393 3.82 7.05 14.54
CA ALA A 393 3.79 5.71 15.12
C ALA A 393 4.56 4.68 14.27
N CYS A 394 4.40 4.70 12.94
CA CYS A 394 5.19 3.86 12.03
C CYS A 394 6.70 4.14 12.12
N THR A 395 7.08 5.42 12.21
CA THR A 395 8.49 5.82 12.34
C THR A 395 9.09 5.38 13.68
N ILE A 396 8.39 5.55 14.81
CA ILE A 396 8.84 5.07 16.12
C ILE A 396 9.04 3.54 16.08
N ILE A 397 8.07 2.79 15.53
CA ILE A 397 8.17 1.33 15.41
C ILE A 397 9.42 0.89 14.62
N LEU A 398 9.76 1.55 13.51
CA LEU A 398 10.96 1.25 12.73
C LEU A 398 12.25 1.53 13.51
N ILE A 399 12.34 2.69 14.16
CA ILE A 399 13.53 3.10 14.94
C ILE A 399 13.74 2.18 16.14
N ARG A 400 12.67 1.87 16.88
CA ARG A 400 12.69 0.90 17.98
C ARG A 400 13.03 -0.51 17.49
N SER A 401 12.62 -0.90 16.28
CA SER A 401 13.03 -2.19 15.69
C SER A 401 14.54 -2.27 15.51
N ALA A 402 15.21 -1.20 15.06
CA ALA A 402 16.67 -1.20 14.96
C ALA A 402 17.36 -1.26 16.33
N ARG A 403 16.88 -0.54 17.36
CA ARG A 403 17.39 -0.72 18.73
C ARG A 403 17.21 -2.18 19.20
N LEU A 404 16.05 -2.77 18.95
CA LEU A 404 15.74 -4.16 19.30
C LEU A 404 16.69 -5.16 18.61
N ILE A 405 17.01 -4.96 17.33
CA ILE A 405 18.00 -5.78 16.59
C ILE A 405 19.38 -5.69 17.24
N LEU A 406 19.82 -4.49 17.63
CA LEU A 406 21.12 -4.26 18.24
C LEU A 406 21.24 -4.88 19.63
N VAL A 407 20.24 -4.66 20.50
CA VAL A 407 20.19 -5.23 21.86
C VAL A 407 20.09 -6.75 21.81
N LEU A 408 19.26 -7.31 20.93
CA LEU A 408 19.16 -8.75 20.70
C LEU A 408 20.49 -9.34 20.21
N SER A 409 21.22 -8.63 19.34
CA SER A 409 22.54 -9.06 18.86
C SER A 409 23.59 -9.07 19.97
N LEU A 410 23.61 -8.06 20.86
CA LEU A 410 24.51 -8.06 22.02
C LEU A 410 24.21 -9.20 23.00
N LEU A 411 22.92 -9.48 23.27
CA LEU A 411 22.51 -10.56 24.16
C LEU A 411 22.76 -11.96 23.57
N ILE A 412 22.55 -12.17 22.26
CA ILE A 412 22.91 -13.45 21.60
C ILE A 412 24.44 -13.63 21.56
N TYR A 413 25.20 -12.56 21.35
CA TYR A 413 26.67 -12.62 21.35
C TYR A 413 27.21 -13.01 22.74
N HIS A 414 26.68 -12.42 23.81
CA HIS A 414 27.02 -12.77 25.19
C HIS A 414 26.82 -14.27 25.49
N ASP A 415 25.64 -14.81 25.18
CA ASP A 415 25.30 -16.21 25.52
C ASP A 415 26.06 -17.26 24.68
N LEU A 416 26.60 -16.86 23.52
CA LEU A 416 27.37 -17.74 22.62
C LEU A 416 28.89 -17.55 22.72
N ALA A 417 29.37 -16.49 23.37
CA ALA A 417 30.79 -16.26 23.64
C ALA A 417 31.29 -17.13 24.81
N THR A 418 31.49 -18.43 24.57
CA THR A 418 31.79 -19.44 25.60
C THR A 418 33.23 -19.39 26.16
N VAL A 419 33.79 -18.20 26.39
CA VAL A 419 35.16 -17.98 26.90
C VAL A 419 35.16 -16.81 27.91
N PRO A 420 35.75 -16.97 29.12
CA PRO A 420 35.82 -15.89 30.10
C PRO A 420 36.88 -14.84 29.71
N VAL A 421 36.48 -13.83 28.93
CA VAL A 421 37.29 -12.64 28.65
C VAL A 421 37.49 -11.81 29.93
N GLY A 422 38.62 -11.11 30.03
CA GLY A 422 39.17 -10.50 31.26
C GLY A 422 38.41 -9.30 31.85
N ASN A 423 37.08 -9.25 31.76
CA ASN A 423 36.24 -8.25 32.45
C ASN A 423 34.82 -8.79 32.75
N LEU A 424 34.71 -10.09 33.06
CA LEU A 424 33.46 -10.83 33.24
C LEU A 424 32.46 -10.15 34.20
N GLU A 425 32.95 -9.56 35.30
CA GLU A 425 32.10 -8.87 36.29
C GLU A 425 31.37 -7.65 35.72
N ALA A 426 31.98 -6.92 34.79
CA ALA A 426 31.36 -5.77 34.14
C ALA A 426 30.28 -6.23 33.15
N TRP A 427 30.55 -7.25 32.34
CA TRP A 427 29.61 -7.79 31.36
C TRP A 427 28.33 -8.34 32.01
N VAL A 428 28.47 -9.15 33.06
CA VAL A 428 27.33 -9.77 33.77
C VAL A 428 26.39 -8.71 34.38
N GLN A 429 26.91 -7.53 34.74
CA GLN A 429 26.09 -6.41 35.24
C GLN A 429 25.23 -5.74 34.15
N TRP A 430 25.59 -5.87 32.87
CA TRP A 430 24.90 -5.18 31.77
C TRP A 430 23.78 -6.03 31.16
N VAL A 431 23.84 -7.37 31.27
CA VAL A 431 22.81 -8.28 30.73
C VAL A 431 21.39 -7.96 31.27
N PRO A 432 21.16 -7.70 32.58
CA PRO A 432 19.84 -7.31 33.07
C PRO A 432 19.35 -5.97 32.52
N VAL A 433 20.27 -5.03 32.26
CA VAL A 433 19.95 -3.71 31.67
C VAL A 433 19.53 -3.89 30.21
N LEU A 434 20.31 -4.66 29.43
CA LEU A 434 19.99 -4.98 28.04
C LEU A 434 18.67 -5.76 27.92
N GLN A 435 18.37 -6.69 28.84
CA GLN A 435 17.08 -7.39 28.87
C GLN A 435 15.91 -6.45 29.20
N ASN A 436 16.07 -5.52 30.14
CA ASN A 436 15.07 -4.50 30.43
C ASN A 436 14.84 -3.57 29.22
N ASP A 437 15.90 -3.06 28.61
CA ASP A 437 15.86 -2.23 27.41
C ASP A 437 15.15 -2.94 26.25
N LEU A 438 15.43 -4.23 26.06
CA LEU A 438 14.75 -5.08 25.08
C LEU A 438 13.26 -5.16 25.37
N HIS A 439 12.85 -5.36 26.62
CA HIS A 439 11.44 -5.38 27.01
C HIS A 439 10.75 -4.04 26.78
N CYS A 440 11.35 -2.92 27.22
CA CYS A 440 10.83 -1.58 26.99
C CYS A 440 10.73 -1.25 25.49
N THR A 441 11.72 -1.66 24.68
CA THR A 441 11.71 -1.46 23.22
C THR A 441 10.55 -2.21 22.56
N ILE A 442 10.23 -3.41 23.04
CA ILE A 442 9.09 -4.20 22.56
C ILE A 442 7.76 -3.60 23.03
N ASP A 443 7.67 -3.19 24.30
CA ASP A 443 6.45 -2.59 24.85
C ASP A 443 6.13 -1.25 24.13
N ASP A 444 7.14 -0.44 23.79
CA ASP A 444 7.02 0.74 22.91
C ASP A 444 6.50 0.39 21.50
N ILE A 445 7.07 -0.63 20.85
CA ILE A 445 6.63 -1.09 19.51
C ILE A 445 5.16 -1.47 19.55
N LEU A 446 4.75 -2.27 20.54
CA LEU A 446 3.38 -2.77 20.68
C LEU A 446 2.40 -1.64 21.02
N ALA A 447 2.79 -0.68 21.88
CA ALA A 447 1.99 0.50 22.20
C ALA A 447 1.73 1.42 21.00
N CYS A 448 2.66 1.48 20.03
CA CYS A 448 2.48 2.24 18.80
C CYS A 448 1.54 1.56 17.77
N VAL A 449 1.27 0.25 17.86
CA VAL A 449 0.51 -0.50 16.84
C VAL A 449 -0.91 0.04 16.58
N PRO A 450 -1.75 0.35 17.60
CA PRO A 450 -3.11 0.83 17.35
C PRO A 450 -3.12 2.15 16.57
N PHE A 451 -2.16 3.02 16.82
CA PHE A 451 -1.96 4.28 16.10
C PHE A 451 -1.46 4.04 14.67
N ALA A 452 -0.48 3.14 14.49
CA ALA A 452 0.07 2.78 13.17
C ALA A 452 -0.96 2.08 12.25
N LEU A 453 -1.97 1.40 12.82
CA LEU A 453 -3.09 0.82 12.08
C LEU A 453 -4.33 1.74 12.00
N GLY A 454 -4.36 2.85 12.75
CA GLY A 454 -5.51 3.76 12.78
C GLY A 454 -6.75 3.20 13.50
N ASP A 455 -6.54 2.29 14.45
CA ASP A 455 -7.57 1.68 15.30
C ASP A 455 -8.19 2.68 16.30
N VAL A 456 -7.50 3.79 16.57
CA VAL A 456 -7.86 4.79 17.60
C VAL A 456 -7.78 6.22 17.06
N ASP A 457 -8.62 7.11 17.61
CA ASP A 457 -8.60 8.54 17.33
C ASP A 457 -7.98 9.38 18.47
N GLN A 458 -8.05 10.72 18.33
CA GLN A 458 -7.49 11.68 19.28
C GLN A 458 -8.20 11.69 20.65
N ASP A 459 -9.42 11.13 20.75
CA ASP A 459 -10.13 10.93 22.00
C ASP A 459 -9.89 9.52 22.58
N GLY A 460 -8.99 8.73 21.98
CA GLY A 460 -8.75 7.33 22.31
C GLY A 460 -9.88 6.38 21.90
N LYS A 461 -10.83 6.83 21.07
CA LYS A 461 -12.01 6.03 20.71
C LYS A 461 -11.71 5.09 19.52
N PRO A 462 -12.34 3.90 19.46
CA PRO A 462 -12.20 3.00 18.32
C PRO A 462 -12.60 3.68 17.00
N ARG A 463 -11.66 3.72 16.06
CA ARG A 463 -11.82 4.26 14.71
C ARG A 463 -11.49 3.18 13.69
N THR A 464 -12.11 3.26 12.51
CA THR A 464 -11.70 2.47 11.36
C THR A 464 -11.14 3.42 10.32
N MET A 465 -9.82 3.37 10.07
CA MET A 465 -9.20 4.13 9.00
C MET A 465 -9.28 3.39 7.66
N SER A 466 -9.44 4.15 6.58
CA SER A 466 -9.52 3.60 5.22
C SER A 466 -8.22 2.90 4.82
N TYR A 467 -7.09 3.54 5.09
CA TYR A 467 -5.74 3.11 4.68
C TYR A 467 -4.92 2.44 5.80
N ASP A 468 -5.55 1.63 6.66
CA ASP A 468 -4.84 0.82 7.67
C ASP A 468 -3.75 -0.10 7.08
N GLY A 469 -3.95 -0.55 5.82
CA GLY A 469 -3.01 -1.39 5.08
C GLY A 469 -1.68 -0.71 4.78
N ALA A 470 -1.65 0.62 4.64
CA ALA A 470 -0.42 1.38 4.45
C ALA A 470 0.53 1.25 5.67
N GLY A 471 -0.01 1.41 6.88
CA GLY A 471 0.74 1.19 8.11
C GLY A 471 1.05 -0.29 8.36
N ALA A 472 0.10 -1.18 8.06
CA ALA A 472 0.28 -2.62 8.21
C ALA A 472 1.47 -3.19 7.41
N ILE A 473 1.71 -2.70 6.19
CA ILE A 473 2.89 -3.07 5.37
C ILE A 473 4.21 -2.64 6.06
N ILE A 474 4.22 -1.51 6.77
CA ILE A 474 5.42 -1.02 7.45
C ILE A 474 5.70 -1.84 8.72
N ILE A 475 4.67 -2.09 9.54
CA ILE A 475 4.86 -2.67 10.88
C ILE A 475 4.88 -4.21 10.93
N ILE A 476 4.48 -4.90 9.84
CA ILE A 476 4.46 -6.37 9.76
C ILE A 476 5.81 -7.02 10.10
N GLN A 477 6.93 -6.41 9.69
CA GLN A 477 8.28 -6.95 9.90
C GLN A 477 8.82 -6.68 11.32
N PRO A 478 8.69 -5.45 11.86
CA PRO A 478 8.81 -5.18 13.31
C PRO A 478 8.07 -6.18 14.20
N LEU A 479 6.80 -6.48 13.89
CA LEU A 479 5.99 -7.43 14.66
C LEU A 479 6.51 -8.87 14.58
N ARG A 480 7.06 -9.29 13.44
CA ARG A 480 7.71 -10.60 13.28
C ARG A 480 8.98 -10.69 14.13
N LEU A 481 9.82 -9.66 14.11
CA LEU A 481 10.99 -9.54 14.99
C LEU A 481 10.59 -9.71 16.47
N VAL A 482 9.50 -9.06 16.93
CA VAL A 482 8.97 -9.29 18.28
C VAL A 482 8.61 -10.77 18.51
N THR A 483 7.93 -11.44 17.57
CA THR A 483 7.60 -12.88 17.71
C THR A 483 8.80 -13.83 17.67
N TRP A 484 9.95 -13.41 17.14
CA TRP A 484 11.19 -14.20 17.06
C TRP A 484 12.20 -13.86 18.17
N CYS A 485 11.94 -12.80 18.94
CA CYS A 485 12.84 -12.36 19.99
C CYS A 485 12.82 -13.34 21.17
N ILE A 486 13.90 -14.11 21.34
CA ILE A 486 14.02 -15.18 22.34
C ILE A 486 13.93 -14.68 23.79
N TYR A 487 14.28 -13.42 24.04
CA TYR A 487 14.24 -12.78 25.36
C TYR A 487 12.91 -12.07 25.68
N ALA A 488 11.99 -11.98 24.72
CA ALA A 488 10.71 -11.28 24.93
C ALA A 488 9.75 -12.08 25.83
N LYS A 489 8.89 -11.36 26.55
CA LYS A 489 7.91 -11.95 27.47
C LYS A 489 6.86 -12.77 26.69
N PRO A 490 6.34 -13.89 27.23
CA PRO A 490 5.29 -14.68 26.55
C PRO A 490 4.04 -13.87 26.18
N GLU A 491 3.69 -12.86 26.99
CA GLU A 491 2.61 -11.92 26.73
C GLU A 491 2.90 -11.03 25.50
N GLN A 492 4.12 -10.49 25.39
CA GLN A 492 4.57 -9.70 24.25
C GLN A 492 4.53 -10.52 22.95
N HIS A 493 5.00 -11.77 22.98
CA HIS A 493 4.86 -12.70 21.85
C HIS A 493 3.39 -12.89 21.46
N GLN A 494 2.51 -13.12 22.44
CA GLN A 494 1.10 -13.41 22.15
C GLN A 494 0.35 -12.20 21.59
N ILE A 495 0.63 -11.00 22.10
CA ILE A 495 0.11 -9.74 21.55
C ILE A 495 0.57 -9.58 20.09
N ALA A 496 1.87 -9.76 19.81
CA ALA A 496 2.41 -9.67 18.45
C ALA A 496 1.79 -10.71 17.48
N ARG A 497 1.64 -11.97 17.90
CA ARG A 497 0.96 -13.02 17.11
C ARG A 497 -0.50 -12.67 16.83
N ASN A 498 -1.24 -12.18 17.82
CA ASN A 498 -2.64 -11.76 17.66
C ASN A 498 -2.77 -10.62 16.63
N ILE A 499 -1.86 -9.64 16.66
CA ILE A 499 -1.82 -8.52 15.70
C ILE A 499 -1.51 -9.04 14.28
N LEU A 500 -0.51 -9.90 14.12
CA LEU A 500 -0.15 -10.50 12.82
C LEU A 500 -1.31 -11.33 12.23
N GLY A 501 -2.02 -12.11 13.07
CA GLY A 501 -3.24 -12.81 12.69
C GLY A 501 -4.34 -11.86 12.18
N ARG A 502 -4.55 -10.73 12.89
CA ARG A 502 -5.49 -9.68 12.47
C ARG A 502 -5.08 -9.02 11.15
N ILE A 503 -3.80 -8.76 10.92
CA ILE A 503 -3.28 -8.18 9.66
C ILE A 503 -3.55 -9.13 8.47
N ASN A 504 -3.30 -10.44 8.62
CA ASN A 504 -3.64 -11.42 7.59
C ASN A 504 -5.16 -11.46 7.32
N ALA A 505 -5.97 -11.64 8.37
CA ALA A 505 -7.41 -11.90 8.23
C ALA A 505 -8.24 -10.67 7.83
N ALA A 506 -7.97 -9.49 8.41
CA ALA A 506 -8.81 -8.30 8.21
C ALA A 506 -8.33 -7.41 7.05
N ILE A 507 -7.01 -7.27 6.86
CA ILE A 507 -6.40 -6.39 5.87
C ILE A 507 -6.06 -7.15 4.58
N GLY A 508 -5.68 -8.43 4.70
CA GLY A 508 -5.37 -9.30 3.56
C GLY A 508 -3.89 -9.34 3.17
N ILE A 509 -2.98 -9.05 4.11
CA ILE A 509 -1.53 -9.18 3.91
C ILE A 509 -1.10 -10.59 4.34
N ARG A 510 -1.08 -11.54 3.40
CA ARG A 510 -0.92 -12.98 3.69
C ARG A 510 0.42 -13.32 4.33
N ALA A 511 1.47 -12.55 4.04
CA ALA A 511 2.78 -12.74 4.64
C ALA A 511 2.75 -12.71 6.18
N ALA A 512 1.80 -12.01 6.82
CA ALA A 512 1.83 -11.79 8.27
C ALA A 512 1.85 -13.08 9.09
N VAL A 513 1.22 -14.16 8.60
CA VAL A 513 1.19 -15.47 9.28
C VAL A 513 1.97 -16.56 8.51
N SER A 514 2.14 -16.46 7.18
CA SER A 514 2.66 -17.58 6.37
C SER A 514 4.07 -18.08 6.72
N TRP A 515 4.83 -17.32 7.53
CA TRP A 515 6.18 -17.69 7.97
C TRP A 515 6.19 -18.52 9.26
N HIS A 516 5.13 -18.49 10.09
CA HIS A 516 4.98 -19.42 11.21
C HIS A 516 4.72 -20.85 10.67
N ASN A 517 3.92 -20.96 9.60
CA ASN A 517 3.61 -22.25 8.96
C ASN A 517 4.86 -22.92 8.34
N ALA A 518 5.89 -22.16 7.97
CA ALA A 518 7.13 -22.72 7.43
C ALA A 518 7.95 -23.44 8.52
N ALA A 519 8.05 -22.87 9.73
CA ALA A 519 8.72 -23.51 10.87
C ALA A 519 7.99 -24.80 11.31
N LEU A 520 6.65 -24.78 11.29
CA LEU A 520 5.80 -25.96 11.53
C LEU A 520 5.85 -27.02 10.40
N HIS A 521 6.63 -26.79 9.33
CA HIS A 521 6.93 -27.79 8.31
C HIS A 521 8.40 -28.26 8.34
N SER A 522 9.29 -27.61 9.11
CA SER A 522 10.63 -28.13 9.41
C SER A 522 10.64 -29.03 10.65
N ASP A 523 9.87 -28.69 11.69
CA ASP A 523 9.71 -29.53 12.87
C ASP A 523 8.55 -30.52 12.66
N GLY A 524 8.90 -31.81 12.53
CA GLY A 524 8.01 -32.87 12.04
C GLY A 524 6.98 -33.41 13.04
N GLU A 525 6.12 -32.56 13.62
CA GLU A 525 4.94 -33.03 14.37
C GLU A 525 3.73 -33.21 13.44
N GLN A 526 3.18 -34.44 13.40
CA GLN A 526 1.95 -34.74 12.68
C GLN A 526 0.73 -34.25 13.46
N LEU A 527 0.20 -33.07 13.10
CA LEU A 527 -1.14 -32.63 13.48
C LEU A 527 -2.08 -32.60 12.27
N ALA A 528 -3.36 -32.85 12.53
CA ALA A 528 -4.27 -33.43 11.55
C ALA A 528 -4.60 -32.53 10.35
N GLU A 529 -4.76 -33.19 9.19
CA GLU A 529 -5.20 -32.61 7.92
C GLU A 529 -6.56 -31.90 8.07
N TRP A 530 -6.58 -30.57 7.95
CA TRP A 530 -7.81 -29.78 8.04
C TRP A 530 -8.57 -29.82 6.71
N GLN A 531 -9.38 -30.85 6.52
CA GLN A 531 -10.29 -30.93 5.38
C GLN A 531 -11.42 -29.88 5.54
N PRO A 532 -11.72 -29.09 4.50
CA PRO A 532 -12.76 -28.06 4.56
C PRO A 532 -14.15 -28.70 4.46
N ASP A 533 -14.80 -28.90 5.61
CA ASP A 533 -16.14 -29.53 5.68
C ASP A 533 -17.21 -28.72 4.92
N VAL A 534 -17.84 -29.35 3.94
CA VAL A 534 -18.92 -28.77 3.14
C VAL A 534 -20.25 -28.91 3.89
N CYS A 535 -20.58 -27.89 4.68
CA CYS A 535 -21.88 -27.82 5.36
C CYS A 535 -22.90 -27.03 4.52
N GLU A 536 -23.70 -27.75 3.72
CA GLU A 536 -24.94 -27.20 3.15
C GLU A 536 -25.91 -26.81 4.28
N GLY A 537 -26.55 -25.65 4.15
CA GLY A 537 -27.18 -24.98 5.29
C GLY A 537 -28.55 -25.51 5.74
N LYS A 538 -28.90 -25.18 6.99
CA LYS A 538 -30.26 -24.82 7.44
C LYS A 538 -30.22 -24.21 8.85
N GLY A 539 -30.98 -23.13 9.06
CA GLY A 539 -31.26 -22.58 10.38
C GLY A 539 -31.08 -21.05 10.48
N GLY A 540 -31.97 -20.42 11.26
CA GLY A 540 -31.69 -19.11 11.87
C GLY A 540 -30.68 -19.25 13.03
N TRP A 541 -30.35 -18.21 13.77
CA TRP A 541 -31.26 -17.14 14.21
C TRP A 541 -30.67 -15.73 14.18
N THR A 542 -31.46 -14.76 14.64
CA THR A 542 -31.24 -13.32 14.57
C THR A 542 -30.11 -12.80 15.45
N ARG A 543 -29.60 -11.61 15.08
CA ARG A 543 -28.90 -10.71 16.01
C ARG A 543 -29.73 -10.49 17.27
N GLU A 544 -29.07 -10.37 18.41
CA GLU A 544 -29.48 -9.38 19.42
C GLU A 544 -28.24 -8.85 20.17
N VAL A 545 -28.36 -7.67 20.77
CA VAL A 545 -27.26 -6.95 21.43
C VAL A 545 -27.69 -6.60 22.84
N THR A 546 -26.96 -7.11 23.84
CA THR A 546 -27.18 -6.76 25.25
C THR A 546 -25.86 -6.42 25.92
N PHE A 547 -25.72 -5.14 26.29
CA PHE A 547 -24.84 -4.73 27.38
C PHE A 547 -25.25 -5.47 28.66
N VAL A 548 -24.28 -5.79 29.52
CA VAL A 548 -24.52 -6.00 30.96
C VAL A 548 -23.50 -5.15 31.72
N SER A 549 -24.00 -4.38 32.67
CA SER A 549 -23.24 -3.46 33.51
C SER A 549 -23.36 -3.86 34.98
N GLU A 550 -22.24 -3.79 35.70
CA GLU A 550 -22.13 -3.62 37.16
C GLU A 550 -22.56 -4.76 38.13
N LEU A 551 -22.04 -4.61 39.35
CA LEU A 551 -22.44 -5.22 40.63
C LEU A 551 -22.13 -6.71 40.88
N SER A 552 -20.91 -6.94 41.39
CA SER A 552 -20.73 -7.44 42.77
C SER A 552 -19.46 -6.84 43.40
#